data_AF-A0A1F2XP75-F1
#
_entry.id   AF-A0A1F2XP75-F1
#
_cell.length_a   1.000
_cell.length_b   1.000
_cell.length_c   1.000
_cell.angle_alpha   90.00
_cell.angle_beta   90.00
_cell.angle_gamma   90.00
#
_symmetry.space_group_name_H-M   'P 1'
#
loop_
_entity.id
_entity.type
_entity.pdbx_description
1 polymer ?
#
loop_
_entity_poly.entity_id
_entity_poly.type
_entity_poly.pdbx_seq_one_letter_code
_entity_poly.pdbx_strand_id
1 'polypeptide(L)'
;MNTPPSTTGPLGKQRGIGFAILMFIITLGIYSLYWVFKTQDEVKEHSGVGVGGVLGLVIYIVVSIVTWFLIPSEVGKMYKADGREAPFSGWTGLWLLLPIIGAFVWFIKIQGALNRYWESKAAASAPLAAPAA
;
A
#
# COMPACT_ATOMS: atom_id res chain seq x y z
N MET A 1 -29.21 4.98 -3.97
CA MET A 1 -28.45 4.25 -2.93
C MET A 1 -27.20 3.72 -3.59
N ASN A 2 -26.05 4.36 -3.33
CA ASN A 2 -24.78 3.90 -3.91
C ASN A 2 -24.20 2.91 -2.91
N THR A 3 -24.35 1.62 -3.17
CA THR A 3 -23.70 0.56 -2.41
C THR A 3 -22.19 0.85 -2.43
N PRO A 4 -21.52 1.05 -1.28
CA PRO A 4 -20.07 1.17 -1.27
C PRO A 4 -19.49 -0.10 -1.91
N PRO A 5 -18.44 0.00 -2.73
CA PRO A 5 -17.84 -1.16 -3.37
C PRO A 5 -17.47 -2.17 -2.27
N SER A 6 -18.03 -3.37 -2.38
CA SER A 6 -17.71 -4.49 -1.50
C SER A 6 -16.22 -4.79 -1.66
N THR A 7 -15.37 -4.36 -0.72
CA THR A 7 -13.96 -4.77 -0.63
C THR A 7 -13.93 -6.27 -0.32
N THR A 8 -13.96 -7.10 -1.36
CA THR A 8 -14.14 -8.56 -1.27
C THR A 8 -12.95 -9.34 -1.84
N GLY A 9 -11.94 -8.66 -2.40
CA GLY A 9 -10.74 -9.34 -2.88
C GLY A 9 -9.85 -9.86 -1.76
N PRO A 10 -8.92 -10.79 -2.06
CA PRO A 10 -8.00 -11.36 -1.08
C PRO A 10 -7.19 -10.29 -0.35
N LEU A 11 -6.84 -10.57 0.91
CA LEU A 11 -6.03 -9.66 1.72
C LEU A 11 -4.59 -9.64 1.21
N GLY A 12 -4.02 -8.44 1.10
CA GLY A 12 -2.60 -8.26 0.84
C GLY A 12 -1.73 -8.75 1.99
N LYS A 13 -0.45 -8.97 1.71
CA LYS A 13 0.48 -9.50 2.71
C LYS A 13 1.10 -8.36 3.53
N GLN A 14 1.09 -8.51 4.85
CA GLN A 14 1.87 -7.64 5.74
C GLN A 14 3.37 -7.79 5.45
N ARG A 15 4.09 -6.67 5.38
CA ARG A 15 5.53 -6.67 5.10
C ARG A 15 6.27 -5.88 6.15
N GLY A 16 7.33 -6.48 6.70
CA GLY A 16 8.21 -5.77 7.63
C GLY A 16 8.88 -4.58 6.94
N ILE A 17 8.71 -3.38 7.51
CA ILE A 17 9.29 -2.14 6.98
C ILE A 17 10.82 -2.24 6.94
N GLY A 18 11.43 -2.71 8.03
CA GLY A 18 12.89 -2.93 8.11
C GLY A 18 13.40 -3.98 7.14
N PHE A 19 12.65 -5.08 6.95
CA PHE A 19 13.00 -6.12 5.98
C PHE A 19 12.98 -5.59 4.54
N ALA A 20 11.96 -4.81 4.20
CA ALA A 20 11.83 -4.22 2.88
C ALA A 20 12.93 -3.19 2.59
N ILE A 21 13.29 -2.37 3.59
CA ILE A 21 14.43 -1.43 3.50
C ILE A 21 15.75 -2.20 3.33
N LEU A 22 15.96 -3.26 4.12
CA LEU A 22 17.16 -4.09 4.02
C LEU A 22 17.28 -4.72 2.62
N MET A 23 16.18 -5.27 2.11
CA MET A 23 16.14 -5.83 0.76
C MET A 23 16.37 -4.77 -0.32
N PHE A 24 15.84 -3.55 -0.16
CA PHE A 24 16.14 -2.45 -1.06
C PHE A 24 17.64 -2.16 -1.14
N ILE A 25 18.34 -2.13 0.00
CA ILE A 25 19.79 -1.87 0.04
C ILE A 25 20.56 -3.05 -0.57
N ILE A 26 20.28 -4.29 -0.13
CA ILE A 26 20.99 -5.49 -0.59
C ILE A 26 20.82 -5.70 -2.10
N THR A 27 19.64 -5.41 -2.64
CA THR A 27 19.34 -5.58 -4.06
C THR A 27 19.65 -4.36 -4.91
N LEU A 28 20.32 -3.34 -4.36
CA LEU A 28 20.65 -2.09 -5.05
C LEU A 28 19.43 -1.43 -5.72
N GLY A 29 18.29 -1.48 -5.03
CA GLY A 29 17.03 -0.90 -5.50
C GLY A 29 16.15 -1.80 -6.36
N ILE A 30 16.62 -2.99 -6.79
CA ILE A 30 15.79 -3.92 -7.60
C ILE A 30 14.53 -4.35 -6.84
N TYR A 31 14.62 -4.53 -5.52
CA TYR A 31 13.46 -4.85 -4.69
C TYR A 31 12.34 -3.81 -4.79
N SER A 32 12.63 -2.54 -5.12
CA SER A 32 11.60 -1.52 -5.32
C SER A 32 10.64 -1.88 -6.46
N LEU A 33 11.14 -2.53 -7.52
CA LEU A 33 10.31 -2.98 -8.66
C LEU A 33 9.30 -4.03 -8.21
N TYR A 34 9.77 -5.04 -7.48
CA TYR A 34 8.91 -6.08 -6.90
C TYR A 34 7.88 -5.46 -5.94
N TRP A 35 8.33 -4.54 -5.09
CA TRP A 35 7.47 -3.88 -4.11
C TRP A 35 6.37 -3.06 -4.77
N VAL A 36 6.69 -2.27 -5.79
CA VAL A 36 5.71 -1.48 -6.56
C VAL A 36 4.69 -2.41 -7.20
N PHE A 37 5.15 -3.43 -7.93
CA PHE A 37 4.29 -4.41 -8.58
C PHE A 37 3.32 -5.02 -7.56
N LYS A 38 3.83 -5.62 -6.48
CA LYS A 38 2.99 -6.31 -5.50
C LYS A 38 2.04 -5.37 -4.75
N THR A 39 2.48 -4.17 -4.41
CA THR A 39 1.62 -3.20 -3.71
C THR A 39 0.45 -2.77 -4.58
N GLN A 40 0.71 -2.45 -5.85
CA GLN A 40 -0.32 -2.01 -6.79
C GLN A 40 -1.29 -3.16 -7.15
N ASP A 41 -0.77 -4.37 -7.26
CA ASP A 41 -1.55 -5.57 -7.52
C ASP A 41 -2.52 -5.87 -6.37
N GLU A 42 -2.02 -5.90 -5.13
CA GLU A 42 -2.85 -6.18 -3.94
C GLU A 42 -3.90 -5.09 -3.67
N VAL A 43 -3.54 -3.82 -3.86
CA VAL A 43 -4.49 -2.71 -3.68
C VAL A 43 -5.62 -2.83 -4.71
N LYS A 44 -5.30 -3.10 -5.98
CA LYS A 44 -6.31 -3.29 -7.02
C LYS A 44 -7.15 -4.54 -6.80
N GLU A 45 -6.52 -5.66 -6.49
CA GLU A 45 -7.21 -6.94 -6.32
C GLU A 45 -8.18 -6.89 -5.13
N HIS A 46 -7.75 -6.32 -4.00
CA HIS A 46 -8.58 -6.22 -2.80
C HIS A 46 -9.71 -5.20 -2.92
N SER A 47 -9.39 -4.00 -3.41
CA SER A 47 -10.30 -2.85 -3.35
C SER A 47 -11.01 -2.52 -4.66
N GLY A 48 -10.57 -3.12 -5.77
CA GLY A 48 -11.00 -2.74 -7.11
C GLY A 48 -10.47 -1.37 -7.57
N VAL A 49 -9.70 -0.67 -6.74
CA VAL A 49 -9.15 0.65 -7.02
C VAL A 49 -7.66 0.56 -7.30
N GLY A 50 -7.23 1.20 -8.38
CA GLY A 50 -5.82 1.34 -8.75
C GLY A 50 -5.49 0.80 -10.12
N VAL A 51 -4.29 1.12 -10.61
CA VAL A 51 -3.85 0.74 -11.96
C VAL A 51 -3.49 -0.75 -12.05
N GLY A 52 -3.05 -1.35 -10.94
CA GLY A 52 -2.68 -2.77 -10.83
C GLY A 52 -1.18 -3.02 -11.02
N GLY A 53 -0.73 -4.24 -10.71
CA GLY A 53 0.70 -4.56 -10.63
C GLY A 53 1.49 -4.25 -11.89
N VAL A 54 1.07 -4.82 -13.03
CA VAL A 54 1.78 -4.68 -14.31
C VAL A 54 1.82 -3.22 -14.77
N LEU A 55 0.65 -2.56 -14.81
CA LEU A 55 0.57 -1.17 -15.28
C LEU A 55 1.30 -0.21 -14.33
N GLY A 56 1.18 -0.43 -13.02
CA GLY A 56 1.90 0.35 -12.01
C GLY A 56 3.42 0.18 -12.10
N LEU A 57 3.90 -1.03 -12.42
CA LEU A 57 5.33 -1.29 -12.66
C LEU A 57 5.82 -0.58 -13.93
N VAL A 58 5.06 -0.63 -15.02
CA VAL A 58 5.40 0.10 -16.26
C VAL A 58 5.47 1.61 -16.00
N ILE A 59 4.50 2.17 -15.28
CA ILE A 59 4.51 3.58 -14.87
C ILE A 59 5.76 3.89 -14.04
N TYR A 60 6.14 3.02 -13.09
CA TYR A 60 7.32 3.24 -12.28
C TYR A 60 8.63 3.23 -13.09
N ILE A 61 8.74 2.38 -14.11
CA ILE A 61 9.94 2.32 -14.96
C ILE A 61 10.02 3.53 -15.89
N VAL A 62 8.90 3.95 -16.49
CA VAL A 62 8.89 5.02 -17.51
C VAL A 62 8.79 6.41 -16.87
N VAL A 63 8.03 6.53 -15.79
CA VAL A 63 7.69 7.79 -15.11
C VAL A 63 7.72 7.60 -13.59
N SER A 64 8.88 7.22 -13.05
CA SER A 64 9.07 6.90 -11.62
C SER A 64 8.54 7.97 -10.67
N ILE A 65 8.61 9.24 -11.06
CA ILE A 65 8.09 10.38 -10.28
C ILE A 65 6.59 10.30 -10.00
N VAL A 66 5.79 9.73 -10.91
CA VAL A 66 4.33 9.61 -10.74
C VAL A 66 3.99 8.64 -9.61
N THR A 67 4.79 7.59 -9.43
CA THR A 67 4.56 6.56 -8.40
C THR A 67 4.54 7.13 -6.98
N TRP A 68 5.28 8.21 -6.73
CA TRP A 68 5.33 8.92 -5.44
C TRP A 68 4.00 9.53 -5.04
N PHE A 69 3.12 9.83 -6.00
CA PHE A 69 1.77 10.36 -5.78
C PHE A 69 0.71 9.29 -6.04
N LEU A 70 0.95 8.40 -6.99
CA LEU A 70 0.02 7.35 -7.38
C LEU A 70 -0.24 6.38 -6.22
N ILE A 71 0.80 5.78 -5.62
CA ILE A 71 0.64 4.79 -4.55
C ILE A 71 -0.11 5.37 -3.33
N PRO A 72 0.26 6.54 -2.78
CA PRO A 72 -0.51 7.15 -1.69
C PRO A 72 -1.95 7.45 -2.09
N SER A 73 -2.20 7.85 -3.34
CA SER A 73 -3.56 8.12 -3.82
C SER A 73 -4.41 6.86 -3.89
N GLU A 74 -3.85 5.73 -4.34
CA GLU A 74 -4.56 4.46 -4.44
C GLU A 74 -4.83 3.85 -3.07
N VAL A 75 -3.82 3.81 -2.21
CA VAL A 75 -3.98 3.36 -0.82
C VAL A 75 -4.95 4.29 -0.07
N GLY A 76 -4.89 5.61 -0.29
CA GLY A 76 -5.86 6.54 0.29
C GLY A 76 -7.30 6.32 -0.19
N LYS A 77 -7.49 6.02 -1.48
CA LYS A 77 -8.81 5.66 -2.02
C LYS A 77 -9.31 4.33 -1.46
N MET A 78 -8.43 3.34 -1.28
CA MET A 78 -8.76 2.06 -0.63
C MET A 78 -9.28 2.29 0.79
N TYR A 79 -8.61 3.13 1.59
CA TYR A 79 -9.11 3.50 2.92
C TYR A 79 -10.49 4.18 2.86
N LYS A 80 -10.70 5.10 1.91
CA LYS A 80 -11.99 5.79 1.74
C LYS A 80 -13.11 4.86 1.30
N ALA A 81 -12.82 3.87 0.45
CA ALA A 81 -13.78 2.85 0.04
C ALA A 81 -14.31 2.05 1.24
N ASP A 82 -13.46 1.90 2.25
CA ASP A 82 -13.75 1.28 3.55
C ASP A 82 -14.42 2.22 4.57
N GLY A 83 -14.78 3.44 4.17
CA GLY A 83 -15.33 4.46 5.08
C GLY A 83 -14.31 4.99 6.10
N ARG A 84 -13.02 4.75 5.90
CA ARG A 84 -11.93 5.27 6.75
C ARG A 84 -11.31 6.53 6.16
N GLU A 85 -10.76 7.37 7.04
CA GLU A 85 -9.97 8.50 6.59
C GLU A 85 -8.67 8.05 5.93
N ALA A 86 -8.26 8.76 4.88
CA ALA A 86 -7.01 8.46 4.19
C ALA A 86 -5.83 8.75 5.13
N PRO A 87 -4.89 7.79 5.33
CA PRO A 87 -3.79 7.96 6.29
C PRO A 87 -2.68 8.89 5.77
N PHE A 88 -2.87 9.49 4.60
CA PHE A 88 -1.92 10.36 3.93
C PHE A 88 -2.55 11.72 3.66
N SER A 89 -1.79 12.78 3.91
CA SER A 89 -2.05 14.10 3.36
C SER A 89 -1.45 14.22 1.96
N GLY A 90 -1.94 15.16 1.14
CA GLY A 90 -1.38 15.46 -0.19
C GLY A 90 0.13 15.78 -0.17
N TRP A 91 0.63 16.25 0.97
CA TRP A 91 2.05 16.50 1.21
C TRP A 91 2.92 15.24 1.23
N THR A 92 2.33 14.04 1.29
CA THR A 92 3.09 12.78 1.33
C THR A 92 3.92 12.59 0.07
N GLY A 93 3.45 12.99 -1.12
CA GLY A 93 4.25 12.91 -2.34
C GLY A 93 5.46 13.86 -2.38
N LEU A 94 5.45 14.94 -1.59
CA LEU A 94 6.52 15.95 -1.58
C LEU A 94 7.80 15.49 -0.88
N TRP A 95 7.75 14.37 -0.16
CA TRP A 95 8.97 13.73 0.35
C TRP A 95 9.96 13.34 -0.75
N LEU A 96 9.52 13.23 -2.01
CA LEU A 96 10.40 13.10 -3.17
C LEU A 96 11.49 14.18 -3.24
N LEU A 97 11.20 15.40 -2.78
CA LEU A 97 12.16 16.52 -2.82
C LEU A 97 13.34 16.32 -1.85
N LEU A 98 13.22 15.37 -0.91
CA LEU A 98 14.27 14.98 0.02
C LEU A 98 14.69 13.55 -0.30
N PRO A 99 15.65 13.32 -1.22
CA PRO A 99 15.81 12.02 -1.88
C PRO A 99 16.08 10.85 -0.93
N ILE A 100 17.00 10.99 0.03
CA ILE A 100 17.33 9.89 0.95
C ILE A 100 16.31 9.82 2.09
N ILE A 101 16.23 10.87 2.90
CA ILE A 101 15.37 10.89 4.09
C ILE A 101 13.90 10.75 3.70
N GLY A 102 13.48 11.47 2.66
CA GLY A 102 12.11 11.45 2.18
C GLY A 102 11.71 10.13 1.54
N ALA A 103 12.61 9.43 0.84
CA ALA A 103 12.32 8.06 0.37
C ALA A 103 11.99 7.13 1.54
N PHE A 104 12.79 7.16 2.61
CA PHE A 104 12.53 6.34 3.80
C PHE A 104 11.23 6.76 4.49
N VAL A 105 11.01 8.04 4.74
CA VAL A 105 9.79 8.52 5.40
C VAL A 105 8.54 8.17 4.58
N TRP A 106 8.58 8.40 3.27
CA TRP A 106 7.51 8.04 2.35
C TRP A 106 7.23 6.54 2.41
N PHE A 107 8.26 5.71 2.30
CA PHE A 107 8.15 4.26 2.33
C PHE A 107 7.57 3.74 3.65
N ILE A 108 8.10 4.21 4.78
CA ILE A 108 7.65 3.85 6.14
C ILE A 108 6.16 4.20 6.30
N LYS A 109 5.73 5.37 5.84
CA LYS A 109 4.32 5.78 5.93
C LYS A 109 3.41 4.88 5.10
N ILE A 110 3.80 4.60 3.84
CA ILE A 110 3.00 3.77 2.93
C ILE A 110 2.91 2.34 3.43
N GLN A 111 4.04 1.73 3.79
CA GLN A 111 4.04 0.36 4.33
C GLN A 111 3.38 0.26 5.69
N GLY A 112 3.58 1.24 6.58
CA GLY A 112 2.90 1.29 7.86
C GLY A 112 1.38 1.37 7.71
N ALA A 113 0.89 2.17 6.76
CA ALA A 113 -0.53 2.22 6.45
C ALA A 113 -1.05 0.90 5.89
N LEU A 114 -0.42 0.35 4.85
CA LEU A 114 -0.81 -0.93 4.27
C LEU A 114 -0.87 -2.05 5.32
N ASN A 115 0.16 -2.16 6.17
CA ASN A 115 0.17 -3.16 7.23
C ASN A 115 -0.99 -2.99 8.22
N ARG A 116 -1.24 -1.77 8.72
CA ARG A 116 -2.38 -1.49 9.62
C ARG A 116 -3.72 -1.81 8.95
N TYR A 117 -3.84 -1.53 7.65
CA TYR A 117 -5.03 -1.87 6.89
C TYR A 117 -5.24 -3.39 6.86
N TRP A 118 -4.23 -4.15 6.42
CA TRP A 118 -4.30 -5.61 6.33
C TRP A 118 -4.51 -6.27 7.68
N GLU A 119 -3.84 -5.79 8.73
CA GLU A 119 -4.03 -6.24 10.11
C GLU A 119 -5.47 -6.04 10.58
N SER A 120 -6.05 -4.86 10.33
CA SER A 120 -7.42 -4.58 10.73
C SER A 120 -8.45 -5.45 10.02
N LYS A 121 -8.20 -5.79 8.74
CA LYS A 121 -9.05 -6.72 7.99
C LYS A 121 -8.88 -8.16 8.47
N ALA A 122 -7.65 -8.60 8.69
CA ALA A 122 -7.36 -9.94 9.20
C ALA A 122 -8.02 -10.17 10.57
N ALA A 123 -7.95 -9.18 11.47
CA ALA A 123 -8.61 -9.22 12.77
C ALA A 123 -10.15 -9.27 12.67
N ALA A 124 -10.74 -8.55 11.70
CA ALA A 124 -12.19 -8.60 11.47
C ALA A 124 -12.66 -9.94 10.87
N SER A 125 -11.79 -10.65 10.14
CA SER A 125 -12.07 -11.99 9.59
C SER A 125 -11.75 -13.15 10.53
N ALA A 126 -11.14 -12.89 11.69
CA ALA A 126 -10.88 -13.93 12.69
C ALA A 126 -12.22 -14.35 13.34
N PRO A 127 -12.55 -15.65 13.38
CA PRO A 127 -13.75 -16.10 14.07
C PRO A 127 -13.66 -15.70 15.55
N LEU A 128 -14.75 -15.13 16.09
CA LEU A 128 -14.89 -14.89 17.53
C LEU A 128 -14.51 -16.20 18.24
N ALA A 129 -13.38 -16.19 18.94
CA ALA A 129 -13.01 -17.32 19.79
C ALA A 129 -14.16 -17.50 20.78
N ALA A 130 -14.89 -18.62 20.66
CA ALA A 130 -15.96 -18.97 21.58
C ALA A 130 -15.40 -18.94 23.01
N PRO A 131 -16.11 -18.33 23.98
CA PRO A 131 -15.66 -18.37 25.36
C PRO A 131 -15.57 -19.84 25.79
N ALA A 132 -14.39 -20.25 26.25
CA ALA A 132 -14.19 -21.56 26.85
C ALA A 132 -15.16 -21.70 28.03
N ALA A 133 -16.13 -22.60 27.88
CA ALA A 133 -17.13 -22.98 28.87
C ALA A 133 -16.56 -24.02 29.83
#